data_AF-A0A2P2IBJ9-F1
#
_entry.id   AF-A0A2P2IBJ9-F1
#
_cell.length_a   1.000
_cell.length_b   1.000
_cell.length_c   1.000
_cell.angle_alpha   90.00
_cell.angle_beta   90.00
_cell.angle_gamma   90.00
#
_symmetry.space_group_name_H-M   'P 1'
#
loop_
_entity.id
_entity.type
_entity.pdbx_description
1 polymer ?
#
loop_
_entity_poly.entity_id
_entity_poly.type
_entity_poly.pdbx_seq_one_letter_code
_entity_poly.pdbx_strand_id
1 'polypeptide(L)'
;MSSESSISILPSNTIHLIKSTQVITSVYSIVKELTENALDAEATMLIVRLESHGLKRVEVRDNGCGISETDLQLVCLPHTTSKITCFSDLDNLCSYGFRGEALSSLCQVSSVSISSKCRGANLGYTCSYHSNGSVSSSKVAVSTAGSSITVTDLFKQLPVRRQYHSDARRRKEQLKKIEDLLMAYSLARPKLHVTFTNDKSVVFQKSPAEDTYQALHTVFPDFAGSLIHKSITRDQVELSVYLPRMTPGNSDNK
;
A
#
# COMPACT_ATOMS: atom_id res chain seq x y z
N MET A 1 47.69 -3.46 -11.53
CA MET A 1 47.12 -4.48 -12.45
C MET A 1 45.62 -4.31 -12.43
N SER A 2 45.10 -3.51 -13.37
CA SER A 2 43.66 -3.37 -13.60
C SER A 2 43.16 -4.70 -14.16
N SER A 3 42.43 -5.45 -13.34
CA SER A 3 41.72 -6.64 -13.80
C SER A 3 40.75 -6.22 -14.90
N GLU A 4 40.98 -6.68 -16.13
CA GLU A 4 39.99 -6.58 -17.20
C GLU A 4 38.71 -7.25 -16.70
N SER A 5 37.67 -6.45 -16.48
CA SER A 5 36.37 -6.94 -16.07
C SER A 5 35.69 -7.57 -17.29
N SER A 6 35.86 -8.88 -17.47
CA SER A 6 35.11 -9.65 -18.46
C SER A 6 33.62 -9.63 -18.12
N ILE A 7 32.77 -9.35 -19.09
CA ILE A 7 31.30 -9.41 -18.93
C ILE A 7 30.92 -10.83 -18.50
N SER A 8 30.21 -10.97 -17.38
CA SER A 8 29.81 -12.26 -16.82
C SER A 8 28.37 -12.24 -16.32
N ILE A 9 27.74 -13.42 -16.27
CA ILE A 9 26.38 -13.59 -15.79
C ILE A 9 26.35 -13.39 -14.26
N LEU A 10 25.43 -12.56 -13.79
CA LEU A 10 25.24 -12.35 -12.36
C LEU A 10 24.59 -13.59 -11.71
N PRO A 11 24.96 -13.94 -10.46
CA PRO A 11 24.27 -14.98 -9.71
C PRO A 11 22.76 -14.69 -9.59
N SER A 12 21.92 -15.73 -9.64
CA SER A 12 20.45 -15.56 -9.61
C SER A 12 19.97 -14.76 -8.41
N ASN A 13 20.54 -15.01 -7.22
CA ASN A 13 20.19 -14.24 -6.01
C ASN A 13 20.47 -12.74 -6.18
N THR A 14 21.58 -12.37 -6.82
CA THR A 14 21.91 -10.97 -7.12
C THR A 14 20.91 -10.36 -8.09
N ILE A 15 20.52 -11.08 -9.15
CA ILE A 15 19.51 -10.63 -10.11
C ILE A 15 18.17 -10.36 -9.40
N HIS A 16 17.71 -11.31 -8.59
CA HIS A 16 16.47 -11.19 -7.83
C HIS A 16 16.51 -10.00 -6.88
N LEU A 17 17.58 -9.86 -6.10
CA LEU A 17 17.75 -8.75 -5.17
C LEU A 17 17.73 -7.39 -5.89
N ILE A 18 18.45 -7.25 -7.01
CA ILE A 18 18.44 -6.03 -7.82
C ILE A 18 17.03 -5.72 -8.34
N LYS A 19 16.32 -6.70 -8.92
CA LYS A 19 14.94 -6.51 -9.39
C LYS A 19 14.00 -6.09 -8.25
N SER A 20 14.08 -6.75 -7.10
CA SER A 20 13.27 -6.43 -5.94
C SER A 20 13.54 -5.04 -5.39
N THR A 21 14.77 -4.53 -5.53
CA THR A 21 15.07 -3.14 -5.17
C THR A 21 14.44 -2.10 -6.11
N GLN A 22 14.11 -2.48 -7.35
CA GLN A 22 13.41 -1.63 -8.32
C GLN A 22 11.89 -1.64 -8.09
N VAL A 23 11.34 -2.77 -7.63
CA VAL A 23 9.92 -2.90 -7.26
C VAL A 23 9.65 -2.23 -5.91
N ILE A 24 10.41 -2.61 -4.87
CA ILE A 24 10.31 -2.02 -3.53
C ILE A 24 11.34 -0.90 -3.40
N THR A 25 10.87 0.32 -3.63
CA THR A 25 11.74 1.50 -3.72
C THR A 25 11.89 2.23 -2.38
N SER A 26 10.84 2.24 -1.56
CA SER A 26 10.79 2.97 -0.30
C SER A 26 9.66 2.47 0.62
N VAL A 27 9.57 2.99 1.83
CA VAL A 27 8.44 2.69 2.75
C VAL A 27 7.11 3.12 2.12
N TYR A 28 7.08 4.26 1.43
CA TYR A 28 5.89 4.72 0.68
C TYR A 28 5.43 3.69 -0.35
N SER A 29 6.34 3.13 -1.17
CA SER A 29 5.93 2.15 -2.18
C SER A 29 5.34 0.90 -1.54
N ILE A 30 5.87 0.46 -0.40
CA ILE A 30 5.31 -0.68 0.33
C ILE A 30 3.88 -0.38 0.78
N VAL A 31 3.67 0.75 1.45
CA VAL A 31 2.34 1.12 1.95
C VAL A 31 1.36 1.27 0.78
N LYS A 32 1.81 1.86 -0.34
CA LYS A 32 1.00 1.97 -1.55
C LYS A 32 0.54 0.61 -2.06
N GLU A 33 1.48 -0.30 -2.35
CA GLU A 33 1.15 -1.62 -2.92
C GLU A 33 0.25 -2.45 -1.96
N LEU A 34 0.52 -2.41 -0.65
CA LEU A 34 -0.30 -3.13 0.33
C LEU A 34 -1.69 -2.50 0.50
N THR A 35 -1.79 -1.17 0.44
CA THR A 35 -3.08 -0.46 0.46
C THR A 35 -3.90 -0.81 -0.77
N GLU A 36 -3.29 -0.78 -1.95
CA GLU A 36 -3.93 -1.14 -3.22
C GLU A 36 -4.42 -2.59 -3.22
N ASN A 37 -3.64 -3.52 -2.67
CA ASN A 37 -4.10 -4.90 -2.47
C ASN A 37 -5.31 -5.00 -1.55
N ALA A 38 -5.36 -4.22 -0.47
CA ALA A 38 -6.53 -4.18 0.41
C ALA A 38 -7.76 -3.60 -0.32
N LEU A 39 -7.58 -2.57 -1.15
CA LEU A 39 -8.66 -1.96 -1.93
C LEU A 39 -9.20 -2.89 -3.04
N ASP A 40 -8.30 -3.64 -3.69
CA ASP A 40 -8.65 -4.70 -4.65
C ASP A 40 -9.40 -5.85 -3.95
N ALA A 41 -9.12 -6.11 -2.67
CA ALA A 41 -9.84 -7.07 -1.83
C ALA A 41 -11.16 -6.51 -1.25
N GLU A 42 -11.64 -5.38 -1.76
CA GLU A 42 -12.89 -4.71 -1.35
C GLU A 42 -12.93 -4.31 0.13
N ALA A 43 -11.79 -3.95 0.72
CA ALA A 43 -11.74 -3.48 2.09
C ALA A 43 -12.56 -2.19 2.30
N THR A 44 -13.29 -2.14 3.40
CA THR A 44 -13.99 -0.93 3.89
C THR A 44 -13.31 -0.32 5.12
N MET A 45 -12.31 -1.01 5.67
CA MET A 45 -11.44 -0.56 6.73
C MET A 45 -9.99 -0.85 6.35
N LEU A 46 -9.14 0.15 6.53
CA LEU A 46 -7.69 0.06 6.33
C LEU A 46 -6.98 0.65 7.55
N ILE A 47 -6.06 -0.12 8.12
CA ILE A 47 -5.21 0.28 9.24
C ILE A 47 -3.77 0.12 8.82
N VAL A 48 -3.04 1.23 8.75
CA VAL A 48 -1.60 1.26 8.45
C VAL A 48 -0.86 1.65 9.72
N ARG A 49 0.14 0.85 10.11
CA ARG A 49 1.00 1.13 11.27
C ARG A 49 2.46 1.03 10.89
N LEU A 50 3.22 2.06 11.28
CA LEU A 50 4.66 2.09 11.13
C LEU A 50 5.34 2.11 12.49
N GLU A 51 6.39 1.32 12.64
CA GLU A 51 7.38 1.45 13.71
C GLU A 51 8.72 1.88 13.14
N SER A 52 9.36 2.84 13.79
CA SER A 52 10.59 3.48 13.34
C SER A 52 10.47 3.96 11.89
N HIS A 53 9.36 4.64 11.59
CA HIS A 53 9.05 5.18 10.26
C HIS A 53 9.02 4.11 9.15
N GLY A 54 8.72 2.86 9.52
CA GLY A 54 8.59 1.73 8.59
C GLY A 54 9.86 0.90 8.41
N LEU A 55 11.02 1.33 8.94
CA LEU A 55 12.26 0.56 8.84
C LEU A 55 12.28 -0.64 9.78
N LYS A 56 11.60 -0.54 10.94
CA LYS A 56 11.48 -1.65 11.89
C LYS A 56 10.28 -2.51 11.53
N ARG A 57 9.11 -1.89 11.33
CA ARG A 57 7.87 -2.60 10.98
C ARG A 57 6.94 -1.72 10.13
N VAL A 58 6.35 -2.34 9.12
CA VAL A 58 5.16 -1.87 8.41
C VAL A 58 4.08 -2.93 8.61
N GLU A 59 2.91 -2.53 9.10
CA GLU A 59 1.73 -3.39 9.15
C GLU A 59 0.59 -2.72 8.37
N VAL A 60 0.00 -3.44 7.44
CA VAL A 60 -1.22 -3.02 6.74
C VAL A 60 -2.27 -4.09 7.00
N ARG A 61 -3.36 -3.68 7.66
CA ARG A 61 -4.48 -4.54 8.00
C ARG A 61 -5.75 -4.02 7.34
N ASP A 62 -6.52 -4.94 6.80
CA ASP A 62 -7.79 -4.68 6.16
C ASP A 62 -8.89 -5.65 6.64
N ASN A 63 -10.12 -5.36 6.23
CA ASN A 63 -11.29 -6.22 6.45
C ASN A 63 -11.89 -6.71 5.11
N GLY A 64 -11.06 -6.86 4.09
CA GLY A 64 -11.46 -7.30 2.75
C GLY A 64 -11.91 -8.76 2.70
N CYS A 65 -11.91 -9.34 1.50
CA CYS A 65 -12.33 -10.73 1.29
C CYS A 65 -11.43 -11.76 2.01
N GLY A 66 -10.18 -11.41 2.31
CA GLY A 66 -9.17 -12.32 2.84
C GLY A 66 -8.49 -13.16 1.76
N ILE A 67 -7.52 -13.96 2.17
CA ILE A 67 -6.71 -14.88 1.35
C ILE A 67 -6.94 -16.29 1.91
N SER A 68 -7.19 -17.26 1.02
CA SER A 68 -7.44 -18.64 1.42
C SER A 68 -6.16 -19.32 1.92
N GLU A 69 -6.30 -20.43 2.67
CA GLU A 69 -5.13 -21.20 3.12
C GLU A 69 -4.27 -21.68 1.94
N THR A 70 -4.92 -22.12 0.86
CA THR A 70 -4.26 -22.58 -0.36
C THR A 70 -3.54 -21.43 -1.06
N ASP A 71 -4.16 -20.25 -1.16
CA ASP A 71 -3.54 -19.09 -1.80
C ASP A 71 -2.42 -18.50 -0.96
N LEU A 72 -2.47 -18.61 0.38
CA LEU A 72 -1.37 -18.22 1.26
C LEU A 72 -0.08 -19.00 0.97
N GLN A 73 -0.16 -20.18 0.35
CA GLN A 73 1.02 -20.93 -0.12
C GLN A 73 1.66 -20.31 -1.37
N LEU A 74 0.91 -19.52 -2.13
CA LEU A 74 1.28 -19.03 -3.45
C LEU A 74 1.51 -17.51 -3.47
N VAL A 75 0.86 -16.76 -2.59
CA VAL A 75 0.72 -15.30 -2.66
C VAL A 75 2.04 -14.51 -2.66
N CYS A 76 3.11 -15.10 -2.10
CA CYS A 76 4.45 -14.50 -2.06
C CYS A 76 5.39 -15.04 -3.14
N LEU A 77 4.94 -15.98 -3.99
CA LEU A 77 5.72 -16.44 -5.13
C LEU A 77 5.75 -15.36 -6.23
N PRO A 78 6.87 -15.24 -6.97
CA PRO A 78 6.95 -14.30 -8.07
C PRO A 78 5.95 -14.65 -9.18
N HIS A 79 5.49 -13.62 -9.90
CA HIS A 79 4.59 -13.76 -11.06
C HIS A 79 3.27 -14.48 -10.74
N THR A 80 2.80 -14.34 -9.50
CA THR A 80 1.57 -15.00 -9.03
C THR A 80 0.53 -13.95 -8.68
N THR A 81 -0.65 -14.02 -9.32
CA THR A 81 -1.73 -13.06 -9.10
C THR A 81 -3.10 -13.67 -9.39
N SER A 82 -4.13 -13.14 -8.74
CA SER A 82 -5.55 -13.43 -9.02
C SER A 82 -6.21 -12.39 -9.92
N LYS A 83 -5.47 -11.36 -10.36
CA LYS A 83 -6.05 -10.15 -10.98
C LYS A 83 -6.07 -10.19 -12.51
N ILE A 84 -5.17 -10.96 -13.10
CA ILE A 84 -5.12 -11.26 -14.54
C ILE A 84 -4.73 -12.72 -14.75
N THR A 85 -5.15 -13.28 -15.86
CA THR A 85 -4.85 -14.66 -16.30
C THR A 85 -4.12 -14.68 -17.64
N CYS A 86 -4.33 -13.68 -18.49
CA CYS A 86 -3.70 -13.56 -19.80
C CYS A 86 -3.43 -12.10 -20.17
N PHE A 87 -2.70 -11.88 -21.26
CA PHE A 87 -2.29 -10.53 -21.66
C PHE A 87 -3.46 -9.63 -22.05
N SER A 88 -4.51 -10.16 -22.68
CA SER A 88 -5.70 -9.39 -23.08
C SER A 88 -6.53 -8.87 -21.90
N ASP A 89 -6.32 -9.39 -20.69
CA ASP A 89 -6.99 -8.87 -19.49
C ASP A 89 -6.55 -7.42 -19.18
N LEU A 90 -5.41 -6.97 -19.72
CA LEU A 90 -4.92 -5.59 -19.59
C LEU A 90 -5.85 -4.55 -20.23
N ASP A 91 -6.62 -4.94 -21.25
CA ASP A 91 -7.54 -4.03 -21.94
C ASP A 91 -8.74 -3.64 -21.06
N ASN A 92 -9.04 -4.43 -20.02
CA ASN A 92 -10.17 -4.24 -19.12
C ASN A 92 -9.76 -4.26 -17.63
N LEU A 93 -8.53 -3.83 -17.34
CA LEU A 93 -7.99 -3.90 -15.99
C LEU A 93 -8.76 -3.00 -15.02
N CYS A 94 -9.40 -3.62 -14.03
CA CYS A 94 -10.21 -2.94 -13.00
C CYS A 94 -9.59 -2.99 -11.59
N SER A 95 -8.34 -3.45 -11.46
CA SER A 95 -7.61 -3.55 -10.20
C SER A 95 -6.36 -2.65 -10.21
N TYR A 96 -5.88 -2.27 -9.02
CA TYR A 96 -4.67 -1.45 -8.90
C TYR A 96 -3.40 -2.24 -9.23
N GLY A 97 -3.30 -3.47 -8.71
CA GLY A 97 -2.17 -4.37 -9.01
C GLY A 97 -2.50 -5.38 -10.11
N PHE A 98 -1.49 -6.01 -10.69
CA PHE A 98 -1.65 -7.15 -11.63
C PHE A 98 -0.36 -7.92 -11.92
N ARG A 99 0.81 -7.37 -11.57
CA ARG A 99 2.11 -7.97 -11.93
C ARG A 99 2.47 -9.22 -11.12
N GLY A 100 1.91 -9.37 -9.92
CA GLY A 100 2.24 -10.49 -9.03
C GLY A 100 3.67 -10.44 -8.47
N GLU A 101 4.25 -9.25 -8.30
CA GLU A 101 5.66 -9.09 -7.91
C GLU A 101 5.83 -8.51 -6.49
N ALA A 102 4.93 -7.65 -6.04
CA ALA A 102 5.12 -6.83 -4.83
C ALA A 102 5.45 -7.63 -3.56
N LEU A 103 4.67 -8.66 -3.24
CA LEU A 103 4.88 -9.49 -2.04
C LEU A 103 6.15 -10.33 -2.14
N SER A 104 6.43 -10.90 -3.32
CA SER A 104 7.68 -11.64 -3.57
C SER A 104 8.92 -10.75 -3.40
N SER A 105 8.85 -9.50 -3.86
CA SER A 105 9.93 -8.53 -3.72
C SER A 105 10.11 -8.08 -2.27
N LEU A 106 9.03 -7.98 -1.50
CA LEU A 106 9.09 -7.72 -0.06
C LEU A 106 9.84 -8.83 0.67
N CYS A 107 9.52 -10.10 0.40
CA CYS A 107 10.22 -11.25 1.01
C CYS A 107 11.74 -11.20 0.80
N GLN A 108 12.21 -10.68 -0.34
CA GLN A 108 13.64 -10.61 -0.63
C GLN A 108 14.38 -9.51 0.14
N VAL A 109 13.69 -8.43 0.54
CA VAL A 109 14.31 -7.26 1.17
C VAL A 109 13.93 -7.08 2.64
N SER A 110 13.14 -7.99 3.20
CA SER A 110 12.57 -7.92 4.55
C SER A 110 12.04 -9.28 5.02
N SER A 111 11.64 -9.38 6.29
CA SER A 111 10.87 -10.54 6.77
C SER A 111 9.37 -10.25 6.67
N VAL A 112 8.62 -11.17 6.06
CA VAL A 112 7.17 -11.00 5.79
C VAL A 112 6.37 -12.06 6.53
N SER A 113 5.27 -11.63 7.14
CA SER A 113 4.22 -12.50 7.67
C SER A 113 2.84 -11.98 7.24
N ILE A 114 1.97 -12.91 6.85
CA ILE A 114 0.60 -12.61 6.44
C ILE A 114 -0.34 -13.40 7.34
N SER A 115 -1.25 -12.70 8.01
CA SER A 115 -2.39 -13.31 8.69
C SER A 115 -3.65 -13.00 7.92
N SER A 116 -4.43 -14.01 7.55
CA SER A 116 -5.64 -13.78 6.78
C SER A 116 -6.74 -14.78 7.14
N LYS A 117 -7.98 -14.31 6.99
CA LYS A 117 -9.18 -15.13 7.11
C LYS A 117 -10.17 -14.73 6.04
N CYS A 118 -10.55 -15.70 5.21
CA CYS A 118 -11.60 -15.50 4.22
C CYS A 118 -12.95 -15.19 4.88
N ARG A 119 -13.74 -14.29 4.27
CA ARG A 119 -15.11 -14.02 4.72
C ARG A 119 -15.92 -15.32 4.71
N GLY A 120 -16.59 -15.64 5.82
CA GLY A 120 -17.37 -16.87 5.98
C GLY A 120 -16.55 -18.13 6.33
N ALA A 121 -15.22 -18.07 6.32
CA ALA A 121 -14.40 -19.19 6.78
C ALA A 121 -14.47 -19.34 8.31
N ASN A 122 -14.33 -20.57 8.81
CA ASN A 122 -14.28 -20.85 10.24
C ASN A 122 -12.93 -20.44 10.84
N LEU A 123 -11.84 -20.80 10.14
CA LEU A 123 -10.46 -20.60 10.58
C LEU A 123 -9.78 -19.49 9.78
N GLY A 124 -8.85 -18.81 10.43
CA GLY A 124 -7.85 -17.96 9.77
C GLY A 124 -6.46 -18.56 9.95
N TYR A 125 -5.50 -18.07 9.18
CA TYR A 125 -4.15 -18.61 9.12
C TYR A 125 -3.13 -17.49 9.18
N THR A 126 -2.01 -17.75 9.84
CA THR A 126 -0.83 -16.90 9.81
C THR A 126 0.32 -17.68 9.18
N CYS A 127 0.83 -17.16 8.07
CA CYS A 127 2.01 -17.67 7.40
C CYS A 127 3.19 -16.70 7.55
N SER A 128 4.39 -17.26 7.68
CA SER A 128 5.65 -16.54 7.50
C SER A 128 6.35 -17.05 6.25
N TYR A 129 7.17 -16.21 5.63
CA TYR A 129 7.75 -16.50 4.31
C TYR A 129 9.27 -16.39 4.30
N HIS A 130 9.90 -17.29 3.55
CA HIS A 130 11.32 -17.21 3.18
C HIS A 130 11.56 -16.14 2.12
N SER A 131 12.83 -15.81 1.86
CA SER A 131 13.20 -14.77 0.88
C SER A 131 12.80 -15.10 -0.56
N ASN A 132 12.65 -16.39 -0.89
CA ASN A 132 12.16 -16.84 -2.19
C ASN A 132 10.61 -16.83 -2.29
N GLY A 133 9.91 -16.38 -1.25
CA GLY A 133 8.44 -16.32 -1.22
C GLY A 133 7.75 -17.63 -0.78
N SER A 134 8.48 -18.71 -0.56
CA SER A 134 7.91 -19.96 -0.03
C SER A 134 7.53 -19.83 1.44
N VAL A 135 6.49 -20.55 1.86
CA VAL A 135 6.02 -20.56 3.25
C VAL A 135 7.06 -21.23 4.15
N SER A 136 7.53 -20.50 5.16
CA SER A 136 8.46 -21.02 6.18
C SER A 136 7.73 -21.66 7.35
N SER A 137 6.54 -21.17 7.66
CA SER A 137 5.67 -21.70 8.71
C SER A 137 4.23 -21.28 8.46
N SER A 138 3.29 -22.14 8.84
CA SER A 138 1.85 -21.87 8.81
C SER A 138 1.24 -22.31 10.13
N LYS A 139 0.33 -21.50 10.66
CA LYS A 139 -0.44 -21.85 11.86
C LYS A 139 -1.87 -21.33 11.76
N VAL A 140 -2.79 -22.05 12.38
CA VAL A 140 -4.15 -21.56 12.61
C VAL A 140 -4.09 -20.36 13.55
N ALA A 141 -4.85 -19.32 13.22
CA ALA A 141 -4.91 -18.08 13.97
C ALA A 141 -6.37 -17.62 14.14
N VAL A 142 -6.73 -17.27 15.38
CA VAL A 142 -8.00 -16.58 15.64
C VAL A 142 -7.88 -15.17 15.08
N SER A 143 -8.64 -14.89 14.03
CA SER A 143 -8.62 -13.61 13.33
C SER A 143 -10.03 -13.25 12.85
N THR A 144 -10.24 -11.96 12.63
CA THR A 144 -11.41 -11.42 11.92
C THR A 144 -11.20 -11.61 10.42
N ALA A 145 -12.29 -11.60 9.64
CA ALA A 145 -12.18 -11.60 8.18
C ALA A 145 -11.33 -10.42 7.67
N GLY A 146 -10.60 -10.65 6.57
CA GLY A 146 -9.63 -9.72 5.98
C GLY A 146 -8.19 -10.20 6.14
N SER A 147 -7.25 -9.33 5.81
CA SER A 147 -5.81 -9.64 5.87
C SER A 147 -5.04 -8.67 6.75
N SER A 148 -3.93 -9.14 7.30
CA SER A 148 -2.91 -8.33 7.97
C SER A 148 -1.54 -8.74 7.47
N ILE A 149 -0.89 -7.86 6.74
CA ILE A 149 0.43 -8.06 6.16
C ILE A 149 1.42 -7.28 7.03
N THR A 150 2.35 -8.00 7.64
CA THR A 150 3.40 -7.45 8.48
C THR A 150 4.76 -7.65 7.83
N VAL A 151 5.47 -6.55 7.62
CA VAL A 151 6.81 -6.48 7.06
C VAL A 151 7.74 -5.95 8.15
N THR A 152 8.82 -6.67 8.45
CA THR A 152 9.81 -6.27 9.48
C THR A 152 11.21 -6.27 8.93
N ASP A 153 12.11 -5.53 9.57
CA ASP A 153 13.53 -5.49 9.23
C ASP A 153 13.80 -5.05 7.77
N LEU A 154 13.08 -4.02 7.32
CA LEU A 154 13.17 -3.53 5.94
C LEU A 154 14.59 -3.09 5.59
N PHE A 155 15.09 -3.57 4.44
CA PHE A 155 16.42 -3.32 3.91
C PHE A 155 17.57 -3.74 4.83
N LYS A 156 17.34 -4.63 5.80
CA LYS A 156 18.38 -5.11 6.72
C LYS A 156 19.58 -5.71 5.98
N GLN A 157 19.35 -6.39 4.87
CA GLN A 157 20.39 -6.97 4.00
C GLN A 157 21.01 -5.95 3.01
N LEU A 158 20.54 -4.70 3.00
CA LEU A 158 20.94 -3.64 2.08
C LEU A 158 21.36 -2.39 2.88
N PRO A 159 22.53 -2.39 3.55
CA PRO A 159 22.89 -1.39 4.55
C PRO A 159 22.95 0.04 4.01
N VAL A 160 23.49 0.24 2.79
CA VAL A 160 23.54 1.56 2.14
C VAL A 160 22.13 2.11 1.92
N ARG A 161 21.21 1.25 1.49
CA ARG A 161 19.81 1.63 1.27
C ARG A 161 19.08 1.90 2.57
N ARG A 162 19.30 1.07 3.58
CA ARG A 162 18.75 1.27 4.93
C ARG A 162 19.24 2.58 5.53
N GLN A 163 20.52 2.90 5.35
CA GLN A 163 21.10 4.18 5.77
C GLN A 163 20.45 5.35 5.03
N TYR A 164 20.28 5.26 3.71
CA TYR A 164 19.59 6.28 2.91
C TYR A 164 18.17 6.58 3.44
N HIS A 165 17.40 5.55 3.79
CA HIS A 165 16.06 5.73 4.37
C HIS A 165 16.07 6.08 5.86
N SER A 166 17.21 5.95 6.54
CA SER A 166 17.38 6.39 7.92
C SER A 166 17.65 7.88 8.06
N ASP A 167 17.85 8.62 6.97
CA ASP A 167 17.98 10.08 7.02
C ASP A 167 16.69 10.76 7.51
N ALA A 168 16.81 11.74 8.42
CA ALA A 168 15.66 12.37 9.07
C ALA A 168 14.76 13.13 8.08
N ARG A 169 15.35 13.82 7.11
CA ARG A 169 14.60 14.55 6.08
C ARG A 169 13.83 13.55 5.20
N ARG A 170 14.47 12.45 4.82
CA ARG A 170 13.82 11.38 4.04
C ARG A 170 12.69 10.72 4.80
N ARG A 171 12.85 10.42 6.09
CA ARG A 171 11.77 9.87 6.92
C ARG A 171 10.54 10.78 6.94
N LYS A 172 10.73 12.09 7.14
CA LYS A 172 9.65 13.08 7.11
C LYS A 172 8.97 13.15 5.73
N GLU A 173 9.76 13.16 4.66
CA GLU A 173 9.25 13.15 3.29
C GLU A 173 8.40 11.90 2.99
N GLN A 174 8.87 10.71 3.38
CA GLN A 174 8.13 9.45 3.18
C GLN A 174 6.84 9.43 3.99
N LEU A 175 6.88 9.90 5.24
CA LEU A 175 5.68 9.96 6.08
C LEU A 175 4.61 10.85 5.46
N LYS A 176 5.00 12.03 4.95
CA LYS A 176 4.08 12.95 4.28
C LYS A 176 3.49 12.35 3.01
N LYS A 177 4.32 11.69 2.19
CA LYS A 177 3.84 10.98 0.98
C LYS A 177 2.82 9.89 1.31
N ILE A 178 3.02 9.16 2.40
CA ILE A 178 2.08 8.12 2.85
C ILE A 178 0.78 8.75 3.35
N GLU A 179 0.87 9.81 4.14
CA GLU A 179 -0.29 10.57 4.60
C GLU A 179 -1.14 11.07 3.41
N ASP A 180 -0.52 11.73 2.44
CA ASP A 180 -1.18 12.27 1.25
C ASP A 180 -1.84 11.15 0.40
N LEU A 181 -1.18 10.00 0.28
CA LEU A 181 -1.72 8.84 -0.42
C LEU A 181 -2.96 8.27 0.27
N LEU A 182 -2.87 8.03 1.57
CA LEU A 182 -3.97 7.47 2.36
C LEU A 182 -5.15 8.44 2.40
N MET A 183 -4.87 9.73 2.48
CA MET A 183 -5.85 10.80 2.35
C MET A 183 -6.56 10.74 0.99
N ALA A 184 -5.81 10.67 -0.12
CA ALA A 184 -6.37 10.58 -1.47
C ALA A 184 -7.27 9.34 -1.64
N TYR A 185 -6.82 8.16 -1.22
CA TYR A 185 -7.65 6.95 -1.27
C TYR A 185 -8.92 7.05 -0.42
N SER A 186 -8.82 7.69 0.76
CA SER A 186 -9.95 7.86 1.67
C SER A 186 -11.03 8.83 1.15
N LEU A 187 -10.65 9.76 0.27
CA LEU A 187 -11.54 10.67 -0.45
C LEU A 187 -12.14 10.03 -1.69
N ALA A 188 -11.33 9.27 -2.44
CA ALA A 188 -11.77 8.50 -3.60
C ALA A 188 -12.75 7.38 -3.21
N ARG A 189 -12.65 6.85 -1.99
CA ARG A 189 -13.60 5.90 -1.42
C ARG A 189 -14.21 6.46 -0.12
N PRO A 190 -15.27 7.27 -0.19
CA PRO A 190 -15.85 7.95 0.99
C PRO A 190 -16.27 7.01 2.12
N LYS A 191 -16.66 5.77 1.81
CA LYS A 191 -17.06 4.80 2.85
C LYS A 191 -15.88 4.08 3.50
N LEU A 192 -14.65 4.27 3.00
CA LEU A 192 -13.45 3.67 3.56
C LEU A 192 -13.08 4.35 4.89
N HIS A 193 -12.97 3.54 5.95
CA HIS A 193 -12.31 3.92 7.20
C HIS A 193 -10.81 3.78 7.03
N VAL A 194 -10.04 4.81 7.34
CA VAL A 194 -8.57 4.77 7.28
C VAL A 194 -7.99 5.23 8.61
N THR A 195 -7.07 4.45 9.17
CA THR A 195 -6.24 4.86 10.30
C THR A 195 -4.77 4.66 9.94
N PHE A 196 -3.96 5.69 10.12
CA PHE A 196 -2.53 5.68 9.90
C PHE A 196 -1.78 6.10 11.16
N THR A 197 -0.93 5.22 11.68
CA THR A 197 -0.10 5.51 12.85
C THR A 197 1.39 5.35 12.55
N ASN A 198 2.20 6.20 13.18
CA ASN A 198 3.66 6.05 13.22
C ASN A 198 4.16 6.19 14.66
N ASP A 199 4.92 5.20 15.13
CA ASP A 199 5.50 5.17 16.48
C ASP A 199 4.46 5.48 17.57
N LYS A 200 3.28 4.84 17.45
CA LYS A 200 2.07 4.99 18.30
C LYS A 200 1.29 6.30 18.14
N SER A 201 1.82 7.30 17.46
CA SER A 201 1.10 8.54 17.17
C SER A 201 0.17 8.35 15.98
N VAL A 202 -1.08 8.81 16.09
CA VAL A 202 -2.00 8.88 14.96
C VAL A 202 -1.55 10.03 14.06
N VAL A 203 -1.21 9.71 12.82
CA VAL A 203 -0.77 10.68 11.81
C VAL A 203 -1.96 11.14 10.98
N PHE A 204 -2.81 10.20 10.58
CA PHE A 204 -4.02 10.47 9.82
C PHE A 204 -5.11 9.49 10.23
N GLN A 205 -6.34 9.98 10.34
CA GLN A 205 -7.50 9.15 10.58
C GLN A 205 -8.71 9.76 9.90
N LYS A 206 -9.51 8.92 9.24
CA LYS A 206 -10.78 9.32 8.66
C LYS A 206 -11.80 8.20 8.83
N SER A 207 -12.92 8.54 9.46
CA SER A 207 -14.08 7.65 9.60
C SER A 207 -14.85 7.52 8.28
N PRO A 208 -15.65 6.46 8.10
CA PRO A 208 -16.55 6.36 6.95
C PRO A 208 -17.43 7.61 6.84
N ALA A 209 -17.63 8.06 5.60
CA ALA A 209 -18.50 9.15 5.22
C ALA A 209 -19.47 8.66 4.14
N GLU A 210 -20.66 9.24 4.07
CA GLU A 210 -21.66 8.80 3.09
C GLU A 210 -21.26 9.13 1.65
N ASP A 211 -20.64 10.29 1.46
CA ASP A 211 -20.25 10.83 0.17
C ASP A 211 -18.90 11.59 0.20
N THR A 212 -18.41 11.96 -0.97
CA THR A 212 -17.13 12.67 -1.13
C THR A 212 -17.15 14.05 -0.46
N TYR A 213 -18.30 14.72 -0.39
CA TYR A 213 -18.42 16.02 0.25
C TYR A 213 -18.19 15.93 1.77
N GLN A 214 -18.83 14.97 2.44
CA GLN A 214 -18.63 14.69 3.85
C GLN A 214 -17.20 14.21 4.15
N ALA A 215 -16.61 13.41 3.24
CA ALA A 215 -15.22 12.99 3.34
C ALA A 215 -14.27 14.20 3.27
N LEU A 216 -14.50 15.14 2.33
CA LEU A 216 -13.75 16.39 2.23
C LEU A 216 -13.91 17.27 3.47
N HIS A 217 -15.11 17.35 4.05
CA HIS A 217 -15.35 18.04 5.32
C HIS A 217 -14.51 17.48 6.46
N THR A 218 -14.38 16.16 6.53
CA THR A 218 -13.61 15.48 7.58
C THR A 218 -12.10 15.68 7.40
N VAL A 219 -11.62 15.65 6.16
CA VAL A 219 -10.19 15.73 5.83
C VAL A 219 -9.68 17.17 5.79
N PHE A 220 -10.50 18.11 5.31
CA PHE A 220 -10.16 19.52 5.10
C PHE A 220 -11.19 20.45 5.76
N PRO A 221 -11.31 20.45 7.10
CA PRO A 221 -12.35 21.21 7.80
C PRO A 221 -12.33 22.71 7.49
N ASP A 222 -11.14 23.29 7.28
CA ASP A 222 -10.96 24.72 7.02
C ASP A 222 -11.60 25.20 5.70
N PHE A 223 -11.70 24.32 4.70
CA PHE A 223 -12.25 24.67 3.38
C PHE A 223 -13.71 24.28 3.23
N ALA A 224 -14.23 23.50 4.17
CA ALA A 224 -15.39 22.67 3.96
C ALA A 224 -16.69 23.45 3.74
N GLY A 225 -16.87 24.57 4.45
CA GLY A 225 -18.01 25.48 4.27
C GLY A 225 -17.96 26.32 2.98
N SER A 226 -16.85 26.26 2.23
CA SER A 226 -16.63 27.05 1.03
C SER A 226 -16.61 26.23 -0.25
N LEU A 227 -16.81 24.91 -0.20
CA LEU A 227 -16.71 24.08 -1.40
C LEU A 227 -17.94 24.21 -2.31
N ILE A 228 -17.71 24.35 -3.62
CA ILE A 228 -18.71 24.31 -4.68
C ILE A 228 -18.51 23.01 -5.45
N HIS A 229 -19.57 22.22 -5.58
CA HIS A 229 -19.60 21.04 -6.43
C HIS A 229 -19.92 21.43 -7.87
N LYS A 230 -19.11 20.93 -8.81
CA LYS A 230 -19.36 21.01 -10.25
C LYS A 230 -19.30 19.61 -10.83
N SER A 231 -20.33 19.23 -11.58
CA SER A 231 -20.35 18.00 -12.36
C SER A 231 -20.54 18.34 -13.84
N ILE A 232 -19.76 17.68 -14.70
CA ILE A 232 -19.83 17.80 -16.16
C ILE A 232 -19.80 16.39 -16.73
N THR A 233 -20.79 16.04 -17.55
CA THR A 233 -20.82 14.78 -18.30
C THR A 233 -20.70 15.11 -19.79
N ARG A 234 -19.74 14.48 -20.48
CA ARG A 234 -19.59 14.55 -21.93
C ARG A 234 -19.18 13.18 -22.47
N ASP A 235 -19.95 12.67 -23.43
CA ASP A 235 -19.76 11.35 -24.02
C ASP A 235 -19.68 10.24 -22.95
N GLN A 236 -18.55 9.55 -22.86
CA GLN A 236 -18.29 8.49 -21.88
C GLN A 236 -17.55 8.99 -20.62
N VAL A 237 -17.37 10.31 -20.46
CA VAL A 237 -16.60 10.90 -19.36
C VAL A 237 -17.54 11.67 -18.43
N GLU A 238 -17.52 11.29 -17.16
CA GLU A 238 -18.12 12.04 -16.07
C GLU A 238 -17.00 12.67 -15.22
N LEU A 239 -17.06 13.99 -15.07
CA LEU A 239 -16.14 14.77 -14.24
C LEU A 239 -16.91 15.38 -13.07
N SER A 240 -16.58 14.96 -11.85
CA SER A 240 -17.15 15.49 -10.60
C SER A 240 -16.03 16.13 -9.77
N VAL A 241 -16.15 17.42 -9.46
CA VAL A 241 -15.10 18.20 -8.78
C VAL A 241 -15.68 19.08 -7.68
N TYR A 242 -14.99 19.17 -6.55
CA TYR A 242 -15.24 20.15 -5.50
C TYR A 242 -14.15 21.22 -5.54
N LEU A 243 -14.55 22.49 -5.65
CA LEU A 243 -13.63 23.63 -5.72
C LEU A 243 -13.91 24.59 -4.56
N PRO A 244 -12.87 25.17 -3.93
CA PRO A 244 -13.10 26.25 -2.98
C PRO A 244 -13.76 27.44 -3.69
N ARG A 245 -14.76 28.03 -3.05
CA ARG A 245 -15.40 29.26 -3.49
C ARG A 245 -14.36 30.35 -3.43
N MET A 246 -13.97 30.86 -4.59
CA MET A 246 -13.12 32.03 -4.66
C MET A 246 -13.89 33.18 -4.01
N THR A 247 -13.44 33.63 -2.85
CA THR A 247 -13.79 34.96 -2.37
C THR A 247 -13.16 35.95 -3.35
N PRO A 248 -13.89 36.98 -3.81
CA PRO A 248 -13.25 38.09 -4.50
C PRO A 248 -12.24 38.69 -3.54
N GLY A 249 -10.95 38.41 -3.75
CA GLY A 249 -9.89 39.15 -3.08
C GLY A 249 -9.91 40.57 -3.64
N ASN A 250 -9.82 41.56 -2.75
CA ASN A 250 -9.52 42.95 -3.06
C ASN A 250 -8.48 43.05 -4.20
N SER A 251 -8.96 43.20 -5.43
CA SER A 251 -8.30 44.04 -6.42
C SER A 251 -8.47 45.46 -5.90
N ASP A 252 -7.49 45.96 -5.15
CA ASP A 252 -7.12 47.38 -4.97
C ASP A 252 -6.35 47.54 -3.65
N ASN A 253 -5.02 47.37 -3.72
CA ASN A 253 -4.03 48.23 -3.06
C ASN A 253 -2.62 47.63 -3.24
N LYS A 254 -2.02 47.93 -4.38
CA LYS A 254 -0.58 48.11 -4.52
C LYS A 254 -0.30 49.15 -5.59
#